data_AF-A0AAW7VKM8-F1
#
_entry.id   AF-A0AAW7VKM8-F1
#
_cell.length_a   1.000
_cell.length_b   1.000
_cell.length_c   1.000
_cell.angle_alpha   90.00
_cell.angle_beta   90.00
_cell.angle_gamma   90.00
#
_symmetry.space_group_name_H-M   'P 1'
#
loop_
_entity.id
_entity.type
_entity.pdbx_description
1 polymer ?
#
loop_
_entity_poly.entity_id
_entity_poly.type
_entity_poly.pdbx_seq_one_letter_code
_entity_poly.pdbx_strand_id
1 'polypeptide(L)'
;KPIIWQTRRAFKFEALDDLNSEHTFKNNEFLYGVDGRCNAGFGFWQTAVGSRAALTAENYEKASNLLLGMKTTNGEPLGIRPTTLVVGPKNRAAAKRIIDAMLVNGGDSNIWYKDVDIVVSPFITTPA
;
A
#
# COMPACT_ATOMS: atom_id res chain seq x y z
N LYS A 1 -0.57 -0.41 -6.01
CA LYS A 1 -0.41 -1.84 -6.39
C LYS A 1 -1.56 -2.58 -5.72
N PRO A 2 -2.61 -3.02 -6.43
CA PRO A 2 -3.87 -3.44 -5.81
C PRO A 2 -3.83 -4.86 -5.21
N ILE A 3 -2.71 -5.56 -5.37
CA ILE A 3 -2.50 -6.91 -4.85
C ILE A 3 -1.66 -6.81 -3.59
N ILE A 4 -2.22 -7.30 -2.47
CA ILE A 4 -1.52 -7.48 -1.21
C ILE A 4 -0.90 -8.88 -1.22
N TRP A 5 0.40 -8.92 -0.96
CA TRP A 5 1.13 -10.16 -0.79
C TRP A 5 1.35 -10.43 0.69
N GLN A 6 0.70 -11.47 1.21
CA GLN A 6 0.86 -11.89 2.60
C GLN A 6 1.71 -13.15 2.66
N THR A 7 2.97 -13.00 3.07
CA THR A 7 3.87 -14.13 3.31
C THR A 7 3.57 -14.73 4.69
N ARG A 8 3.21 -16.02 4.76
CA ARG A 8 3.12 -16.78 6.02
C ARG A 8 4.40 -17.55 6.31
N ARG A 9 5.03 -18.11 5.27
CA ARG A 9 6.36 -18.73 5.32
C ARG A 9 7.15 -18.24 4.13
N ALA A 10 8.35 -17.72 4.38
CA ALA A 10 9.25 -17.32 3.30
C ALA A 10 9.55 -18.53 2.43
N PHE A 11 9.66 -18.32 1.11
CA PHE A 11 10.05 -19.38 0.20
C PHE A 11 11.48 -19.79 0.51
N LYS A 12 11.65 -21.04 0.91
CA LYS A 12 12.95 -21.65 1.09
C LYS A 12 13.21 -22.54 -0.11
N PHE A 13 14.24 -22.19 -0.87
CA PHE A 13 14.75 -23.07 -1.90
C PHE A 13 15.55 -24.19 -1.22
N GLU A 14 15.17 -25.42 -1.48
CA GLU A 14 15.87 -26.61 -1.02
C GLU A 14 16.32 -27.41 -2.24
N ALA A 15 17.61 -27.71 -2.29
CA ALA A 15 18.22 -28.54 -3.33
C ALA A 15 18.77 -29.80 -2.66
N LEU A 16 18.43 -30.95 -3.23
CA LEU A 16 19.16 -32.20 -3.00
C LEU A 16 20.03 -32.44 -4.24
N ASP A 17 21.17 -31.77 -4.26
CA ASP A 17 22.18 -31.81 -5.33
C ASP A 17 23.45 -32.59 -4.93
N ASP A 18 23.45 -33.23 -3.75
CA ASP A 18 24.57 -34.05 -3.28
C ASP A 18 24.65 -35.40 -4.01
N LEU A 19 25.82 -35.71 -4.57
CA LEU A 19 26.15 -36.99 -5.20
C LEU A 19 26.13 -38.17 -4.21
N ASN A 20 26.25 -37.90 -2.92
CA ASN A 20 26.20 -38.93 -1.86
C ASN A 20 24.77 -39.23 -1.38
N SER A 21 23.76 -38.54 -1.91
CA SER A 21 22.37 -38.78 -1.55
C SER A 21 21.89 -40.12 -2.12
N GLU A 22 21.23 -40.92 -1.29
CA GLU A 22 20.68 -42.22 -1.69
C GLU A 22 19.74 -42.12 -2.90
N HIS A 23 18.98 -41.02 -3.00
CA HIS A 23 18.07 -40.76 -4.11
C HIS A 23 18.83 -40.51 -5.41
N THR A 24 19.88 -39.70 -5.39
CA THR A 24 20.69 -39.37 -6.56
C THR A 24 21.46 -40.59 -7.06
N PHE A 25 21.99 -41.42 -6.16
CA PHE A 25 22.68 -42.67 -6.54
C PHE A 25 21.74 -43.70 -7.19
N LYS A 26 20.52 -43.86 -6.68
CA LYS A 26 19.57 -44.86 -7.19
C LYS A 26 18.87 -44.43 -8.47
N ASN A 27 18.53 -43.15 -8.59
CA ASN A 27 17.65 -42.64 -9.66
C ASN A 27 18.38 -41.74 -10.67
N ASN A 28 19.66 -41.39 -10.45
CA ASN A 28 20.43 -40.45 -11.28
C ASN A 28 19.73 -39.10 -11.52
N GLU A 29 19.01 -38.60 -10.51
CA GLU A 29 18.24 -37.36 -10.56
C GLU A 29 18.61 -36.42 -9.40
N PHE A 30 18.58 -35.11 -9.68
CA PHE A 30 18.72 -34.05 -8.67
C PHE A 30 17.36 -33.39 -8.43
N LEU A 31 16.99 -33.23 -7.16
CA LEU A 31 15.69 -32.68 -6.79
C LEU A 31 15.85 -31.23 -6.35
N TYR A 32 15.02 -30.37 -6.94
CA TYR A 32 14.90 -28.97 -6.58
C TYR A 32 13.46 -28.70 -6.16
N GLY A 33 13.31 -28.21 -4.93
CA GLY A 33 12.02 -27.90 -4.33
C GLY A 33 11.98 -26.48 -3.79
N VAL A 34 10.79 -25.90 -3.76
CA VAL A 34 10.52 -24.66 -3.05
C VAL A 34 9.36 -24.92 -2.10
N ASP A 35 9.61 -24.87 -0.80
CA ASP A 35 8.54 -24.81 0.20
C ASP A 35 8.31 -23.36 0.57
N GLY A 36 7.05 -22.95 0.57
CA GLY A 36 6.64 -21.63 0.99
C GLY A 36 5.13 -21.50 1.00
N ARG A 37 4.63 -20.60 1.85
CA ARG A 37 3.20 -20.35 1.97
C ARG A 37 2.93 -18.87 1.92
N CYS A 38 2.16 -18.49 0.92
CA CYS A 38 1.72 -17.12 0.70
C CYS A 38 0.24 -17.06 0.39
N ASN A 39 -0.33 -15.88 0.59
CA ASN A 39 -1.63 -15.51 0.02
C ASN A 39 -1.46 -14.25 -0.83
N ALA A 40 -2.14 -14.22 -1.97
CA ALA A 40 -2.21 -13.06 -2.84
C ALA A 40 -3.67 -12.73 -3.05
N GLY A 41 -4.05 -11.49 -2.75
CA GLY A 41 -5.42 -11.05 -2.88
C GLY A 41 -5.52 -9.56 -3.13
N PHE A 42 -6.70 -9.12 -3.56
CA PHE A 42 -6.99 -7.71 -3.64
C PHE A 42 -7.14 -7.13 -2.22
N GLY A 43 -6.66 -5.90 -2.04
CA GLY A 43 -6.94 -5.16 -0.81
C GLY A 43 -8.44 -4.93 -0.63
N PHE A 44 -8.90 -4.84 0.62
CA PHE A 44 -10.29 -4.49 0.90
C PHE A 44 -10.58 -3.08 0.39
N TRP A 45 -11.70 -2.91 -0.31
CA TRP A 45 -12.12 -1.60 -0.82
C TRP A 45 -12.30 -0.55 0.28
N GLN A 46 -12.65 -0.98 1.50
CA GLN A 46 -12.78 -0.16 2.71
C GLN A 46 -11.45 0.49 3.14
N THR A 47 -10.31 0.07 2.60
CA THR A 47 -9.00 0.65 2.93
C THR A 47 -8.63 1.86 2.06
N ALA A 48 -9.52 2.27 1.15
CA ALA A 48 -9.29 3.40 0.26
C ALA A 48 -10.52 4.29 0.14
N VAL A 49 -10.30 5.60 0.05
CA VAL A 49 -11.31 6.59 -0.31
C VAL A 49 -10.89 7.30 -1.58
N GLY A 50 -11.75 7.27 -2.59
CA GLY A 50 -11.59 8.04 -3.81
C GLY A 50 -12.41 9.33 -3.75
N SER A 51 -11.79 10.46 -4.08
CA SER A 51 -12.49 11.75 -4.19
C SER A 51 -12.22 12.40 -5.55
N ARG A 52 -13.25 13.01 -6.13
CA ARG A 52 -13.17 13.84 -7.35
C ARG A 52 -13.17 15.34 -7.05
N ALA A 53 -13.29 15.72 -5.78
CA ALA A 53 -13.31 17.11 -5.35
C ALA A 53 -11.91 17.76 -5.50
N ALA A 54 -11.87 19.09 -5.50
CA ALA A 54 -10.61 19.83 -5.49
C ALA A 54 -9.76 19.45 -4.26
N LEU A 55 -8.45 19.29 -4.46
CA LEU A 55 -7.52 18.92 -3.39
C LEU A 55 -7.24 20.13 -2.50
N THR A 56 -8.02 20.27 -1.43
CA THR A 56 -7.89 21.29 -0.37
C THR A 56 -7.70 20.62 0.99
N ALA A 57 -7.21 21.37 1.99
CA ALA A 57 -7.00 20.85 3.35
C ALA A 57 -8.29 20.32 3.98
N GLU A 58 -9.41 21.04 3.82
CA GLU A 58 -10.72 20.63 4.31
C GLU A 58 -11.20 19.31 3.67
N ASN A 59 -10.98 19.14 2.38
CA ASN A 59 -11.37 17.92 1.68
C ASN A 59 -10.46 16.73 2.04
N TYR A 60 -9.19 16.99 2.34
CA TYR A 60 -8.28 15.98 2.87
C TYR A 60 -8.72 15.49 4.26
N GLU A 61 -9.11 16.40 5.15
CA GLU A 61 -9.60 16.05 6.48
C GLU A 61 -10.89 15.23 6.42
N LYS A 62 -11.84 15.62 5.55
CA LYS A 62 -13.08 14.84 5.32
C LYS A 62 -12.78 13.42 4.84
N ALA A 63 -11.83 13.27 3.90
CA ALA A 63 -11.43 11.96 3.39
C ALA A 63 -10.74 11.11 4.48
N SER A 64 -9.89 11.73 5.30
CA SER A 64 -9.18 11.07 6.40
C SER A 64 -10.14 10.62 7.50
N ASN A 65 -11.10 11.46 7.87
CA ASN A 65 -12.14 11.12 8.85
C ASN A 65 -13.05 10.00 8.35
N LEU A 66 -13.36 9.96 7.06
CA LEU A 66 -14.14 8.85 6.48
C LEU A 66 -13.39 7.51 6.57
N LEU A 67 -12.08 7.51 6.29
CA LEU A 67 -11.22 6.32 6.44
C LEU A 67 -11.14 5.85 7.89
N LEU A 68 -10.90 6.77 8.83
CA LEU A 68 -10.82 6.48 10.26
C LEU A 68 -12.16 6.00 10.83
N GLY A 69 -13.27 6.50 10.27
CA GLY A 69 -14.62 6.15 10.68
C GLY A 69 -15.16 4.83 10.11
N MET A 70 -14.41 4.13 9.25
CA MET A 70 -14.88 2.88 8.67
C MET A 70 -14.95 1.77 9.73
N LYS A 71 -16.13 1.14 9.80
CA LYS A 71 -16.44 0.07 10.77
C LYS A 71 -16.56 -1.27 10.06
N THR A 72 -16.24 -2.33 10.79
CA THR A 72 -16.52 -3.71 10.40
C THR A 72 -18.03 -3.98 10.43
N THR A 73 -18.46 -5.11 9.85
CA THR A 73 -19.87 -5.58 9.91
C THR A 73 -20.38 -5.71 11.35
N ASN A 74 -19.48 -5.90 12.33
CA ASN A 74 -19.81 -6.03 13.75
C ASN A 74 -19.82 -4.68 14.49
N GLY A 75 -19.61 -3.56 13.80
CA GLY A 75 -19.64 -2.22 14.38
C GLY A 75 -18.33 -1.77 15.05
N GLU A 76 -17.31 -2.61 15.11
CA GLU A 76 -15.98 -2.25 15.62
C GLU A 76 -15.19 -1.43 14.60
N PRO A 77 -14.39 -0.44 15.01
CA PRO A 77 -13.50 0.29 14.13
C PRO A 77 -12.49 -0.64 13.46
N LEU A 78 -12.27 -0.47 12.15
CA LEU A 78 -11.32 -1.30 11.39
C LEU A 78 -9.84 -0.99 11.72
N GLY A 79 -9.59 0.06 12.51
CA GLY A 79 -8.24 0.45 12.91
C GLY A 79 -7.37 0.96 11.76
N ILE A 80 -7.99 1.47 10.69
CA ILE A 80 -7.28 1.98 9.51
C ILE A 80 -6.69 3.34 9.83
N ARG A 81 -5.39 3.49 9.51
CA ARG A 81 -4.72 4.80 9.46
C ARG A 81 -4.41 5.15 8.01
N PRO A 82 -4.74 6.36 7.53
CA PRO A 82 -4.26 6.85 6.25
C PRO A 82 -2.73 6.82 6.21
N THR A 83 -2.15 6.24 5.16
CA THR A 83 -0.69 6.13 5.01
C THR A 83 -0.19 6.70 3.69
N THR A 84 -1.04 6.71 2.67
CA THR A 84 -0.63 7.08 1.31
C THR A 84 -1.71 7.91 0.63
N LEU A 85 -1.31 9.05 0.07
CA LEU A 85 -2.13 9.90 -0.78
C LEU A 85 -1.70 9.71 -2.24
N VAL A 86 -2.59 9.13 -3.06
CA VAL A 86 -2.33 8.94 -4.50
C VAL A 86 -2.94 10.09 -5.28
N VAL A 87 -2.12 10.80 -6.06
CA VAL A 87 -2.57 11.94 -6.89
C VAL A 87 -2.10 11.82 -8.34
N GLY A 88 -2.87 12.39 -9.26
CA GLY A 88 -2.43 12.57 -10.64
C GLY A 88 -1.41 13.70 -10.80
N PRO A 89 -0.72 13.80 -11.95
CA PRO A 89 0.36 14.78 -12.17
C PRO A 89 -0.09 16.23 -11.99
N LYS A 90 -1.34 16.56 -12.40
CA LYS A 90 -1.94 17.90 -12.28
C LYS A 90 -2.09 18.36 -10.83
N ASN A 91 -2.33 17.44 -9.90
CA ASN A 91 -2.56 17.75 -8.48
C ASN A 91 -1.30 17.63 -7.62
N ARG A 92 -0.14 17.33 -8.24
CA ARG A 92 1.14 17.17 -7.52
C ARG A 92 1.51 18.40 -6.70
N ALA A 93 1.35 19.60 -7.25
CA ALA A 93 1.69 20.84 -6.56
C ALA A 93 0.78 21.10 -5.34
N ALA A 94 -0.52 20.86 -5.48
CA ALA A 94 -1.48 20.98 -4.39
C ALA A 94 -1.20 19.95 -3.28
N ALA A 95 -0.89 18.70 -3.64
CA ALA A 95 -0.55 17.65 -2.69
C ALA A 95 0.71 18.00 -1.88
N LYS A 96 1.78 18.46 -2.55
CA LYS A 96 2.99 18.92 -1.89
C LYS A 96 2.73 20.10 -0.95
N ARG A 97 1.84 21.02 -1.34
CA ARG A 97 1.50 22.17 -0.48
C ARG A 97 0.78 21.74 0.80
N ILE A 98 -0.03 20.69 0.75
CA ILE A 98 -0.79 20.23 1.93
C ILE A 98 0.06 19.34 2.82
N ILE A 99 0.93 18.50 2.27
CA ILE A 99 1.62 17.45 3.03
C ILE A 99 3.11 17.75 3.25
N ASP A 100 3.81 18.36 2.28
CA ASP A 100 5.25 18.62 2.36
C ASP A 100 5.58 20.07 2.75
N ALA A 101 4.62 20.99 2.72
CA ALA A 101 4.87 22.36 3.15
C ALA A 101 4.79 22.44 4.68
N MET A 102 5.84 22.96 5.32
CA MET A 102 5.85 23.22 6.76
C MET A 102 4.98 24.41 7.17
N LEU A 103 4.70 25.32 6.23
CA LEU A 103 4.00 26.59 6.50
C LEU A 103 2.80 26.77 5.58
N VAL A 104 1.65 27.10 6.16
CA VAL A 104 0.42 27.44 5.42
C VAL A 104 0.20 28.94 5.55
N ASN A 105 0.84 29.71 4.67
CA ASN A 105 0.62 31.15 4.50
C ASN A 105 1.09 32.03 5.68
N GLY A 106 2.34 32.48 5.66
CA GLY A 106 2.80 33.61 6.49
C GLY A 106 3.37 33.30 7.87
N GLY A 107 3.54 32.03 8.23
CA GLY A 107 4.23 31.65 9.49
C GLY A 107 3.54 30.54 10.29
N ASP A 108 2.30 30.21 9.97
CA ASP A 108 1.55 29.18 10.70
C ASP A 108 2.03 27.77 10.34
N SER A 109 2.26 26.96 11.37
CA SER A 109 2.70 25.57 11.24
C SER A 109 1.61 24.70 10.63
N ASN A 110 1.96 23.96 9.58
CA ASN A 110 1.05 23.02 8.95
C ASN A 110 0.83 21.79 9.83
N ILE A 111 -0.41 21.54 10.23
CA ILE A 111 -0.81 20.37 11.04
C ILE A 111 -0.61 19.07 10.26
N TRP A 112 -0.75 19.10 8.94
CA TRP A 112 -0.72 17.92 8.06
C TRP A 112 0.66 17.58 7.51
N TYR A 113 1.70 18.23 8.04
CA TYR A 113 3.07 18.03 7.59
C TYR A 113 3.53 16.59 7.83
N LYS A 114 3.91 15.88 6.75
CA LYS A 114 4.34 14.47 6.77
C LYS A 114 3.33 13.46 7.35
N ASP A 115 2.05 13.78 7.29
CA ASP A 115 1.00 12.86 7.75
C ASP A 115 0.88 11.60 6.87
N VAL A 116 1.06 11.75 5.54
CA VAL A 116 0.94 10.66 4.56
C VAL A 116 2.01 10.73 3.47
N ASP A 117 2.37 9.59 2.88
CA ASP A 117 3.28 9.54 1.74
C ASP A 117 2.57 9.90 0.43
N ILE A 118 3.14 10.83 -0.34
CA ILE A 118 2.59 11.23 -1.64
C ILE A 118 3.07 10.29 -2.75
N VAL A 119 2.14 9.61 -3.42
CA VAL A 119 2.42 8.83 -4.63
C VAL A 119 1.81 9.54 -5.83
N VAL A 120 2.66 10.04 -6.72
CA VAL A 120 2.22 10.65 -7.99
C VAL A 120 2.14 9.56 -9.05
N SER A 121 0.92 9.22 -9.47
CA SER A 121 0.70 8.22 -10.51
C SER A 121 0.47 8.88 -11.87
N PRO A 122 1.28 8.57 -12.91
CA PRO A 122 1.10 9.14 -14.25
C PRO A 122 -0.17 8.65 -14.95
N PHE A 123 -0.74 7.53 -14.51
CA PHE A 123 -1.92 6.92 -15.11
C PHE A 123 -3.25 7.52 -14.63
N ILE A 124 -3.22 8.41 -13.63
CA ILE A 124 -4.40 9.14 -13.20
C ILE A 124 -4.56 10.36 -14.10
N THR A 125 -5.16 10.12 -15.27
CA THR A 125 -5.61 11.17 -16.18
C THR A 125 -7.05 11.46 -15.86
N THR A 126 -7.36 12.66 -15.36
CA THR A 126 -8.74 13.14 -15.36
C THR A 126 -9.17 13.23 -16.83
N PRO A 127 -10.16 12.46 -17.31
CA PRO A 127 -10.71 12.71 -18.63
C PRO A 127 -11.23 14.15 -18.65
N ALA A 128 -10.96 14.85 -19.75
CA ALA A 128 -11.39 16.22 -19.97
C ALA A 128 -12.91 16.36 -19.78
#